data_AF-A0A485AZD1-F1
#
_entry.id   AF-A0A485AZD1-F1
#
_cell.length_a   1.000
_cell.length_b   1.000
_cell.length_c   1.000
_cell.angle_alpha   90.00
_cell.angle_beta   90.00
_cell.angle_gamma   90.00
#
_symmetry.space_group_name_H-M   'P 1'
#
loop_
_entity.id
_entity.type
_entity.pdbx_description
1 polymer ?
#
loop_
_entity_poly.entity_id
_entity_poly.type
_entity_poly.pdbx_seq_one_letter_code
_entity_poly.pdbx_strand_id
1 'polypeptide(L)'
;MNHLTKTLIFGLLSTVMFGAQASEHQHGEMMNPAPAAQQTPAISATGEVKSIDMESKKVTIAHDAIPAVNWPPMTMRFTFTPQTPAQRH
;
A
#
# COMPACT_ATOMS: atom_id res chain seq x y z
N MET A 1 -28.10 9.78 0.45
CA MET A 1 -28.75 8.62 -0.21
C MET A 1 -29.00 9.00 -1.66
N ASN A 2 -28.07 8.66 -2.55
CA ASN A 2 -28.23 8.89 -3.98
C ASN A 2 -27.54 7.73 -4.71
N HIS A 3 -28.28 6.63 -4.87
CA HIS A 3 -27.86 5.47 -5.66
C HIS A 3 -28.11 5.79 -7.12
N LEU A 4 -27.04 5.95 -7.91
CA LEU A 4 -27.15 6.13 -9.35
C LEU A 4 -26.67 4.87 -10.07
N THR A 5 -27.56 3.88 -10.07
CA THR A 5 -27.44 2.64 -10.84
C THR A 5 -27.46 2.98 -12.33
N LYS A 6 -26.40 2.66 -13.06
CA LYS A 6 -26.41 2.53 -14.52
C LYS A 6 -25.70 1.26 -14.93
N THR A 7 -26.50 0.20 -15.02
CA THR A 7 -26.16 -1.04 -15.74
C THR A 7 -26.39 -0.79 -17.22
N LEU A 8 -25.36 -1.00 -18.05
CA LEU A 8 -25.56 -1.40 -19.44
C LEU A 8 -24.52 -2.49 -19.77
N ILE A 9 -25.03 -3.69 -20.00
CA ILE A 9 -24.33 -4.88 -20.44
C ILE A 9 -24.44 -4.90 -21.98
N PHE A 10 -23.34 -5.11 -22.73
CA PHE A 10 -23.26 -6.06 -23.87
C PHE A 10 -21.94 -5.99 -24.65
N GLY A 11 -21.39 -7.16 -24.97
CA GLY A 11 -20.35 -7.38 -25.99
C GLY A 11 -18.99 -7.73 -25.40
N LEU A 12 -18.28 -8.78 -25.82
CA LEU A 12 -18.47 -9.77 -26.87
C LEU A 12 -17.76 -11.05 -26.41
N LEU A 13 -18.40 -12.19 -26.63
CA LEU A 13 -17.94 -13.54 -26.34
C LEU A 13 -16.70 -13.90 -27.20
N SER A 14 -15.61 -14.31 -26.55
CA SER A 14 -14.51 -15.06 -27.19
C SER A 14 -14.01 -16.15 -26.24
N THR A 15 -14.67 -17.31 -26.31
CA THR A 15 -14.19 -18.58 -25.76
C THR A 15 -13.05 -19.11 -26.62
N VAL A 16 -11.81 -19.06 -26.12
CA VAL A 16 -10.73 -19.93 -26.61
C VAL A 16 -10.69 -21.15 -25.69
N MET A 17 -11.28 -22.26 -26.14
CA MET A 17 -11.09 -23.58 -25.56
C MET A 17 -9.78 -24.15 -26.11
N PHE A 18 -8.75 -24.26 -25.27
CA PHE A 18 -7.58 -25.10 -25.56
C PHE A 18 -7.73 -26.40 -24.75
N GLY A 19 -7.64 -27.52 -25.45
CA GLY A 19 -8.08 -28.83 -24.97
C GLY A 19 -7.18 -29.47 -23.90
N ALA A 20 -7.85 -30.33 -23.13
CA ALA A 20 -7.39 -31.55 -22.46
C ALA A 20 -6.17 -31.45 -21.52
N GLN A 21 -6.36 -31.77 -20.23
CA GLN A 21 -6.12 -33.13 -19.71
C GLN A 21 -6.93 -33.35 -18.42
N ALA A 22 -7.64 -34.47 -18.37
CA ALA A 22 -8.17 -35.01 -17.13
C ALA A 22 -7.02 -35.71 -16.38
N SER A 23 -6.81 -35.34 -15.13
CA SER A 23 -6.17 -36.21 -14.14
C SER A 23 -6.85 -35.91 -12.80
N GLU A 24 -7.61 -36.89 -12.34
CA GLU A 24 -8.29 -36.87 -11.06
C GLU A 24 -7.28 -37.15 -9.94
N HIS A 25 -7.62 -36.68 -8.74
CA HIS A 25 -6.91 -36.85 -7.46
C HIS A 25 -5.67 -35.98 -7.23
N GLN A 26 -5.86 -34.85 -6.53
CA GLN A 26 -5.27 -34.59 -5.21
C GLN A 26 -5.80 -33.25 -4.67
N HIS A 27 -6.53 -33.28 -3.55
CA HIS A 27 -6.85 -32.09 -2.76
C HIS A 27 -5.53 -31.54 -2.16
N GLY A 28 -4.80 -30.75 -2.93
CA GLY A 28 -3.71 -29.92 -2.45
C GLY A 28 -4.26 -28.52 -2.23
N GLU A 29 -4.42 -28.15 -0.97
CA GLU A 29 -4.67 -26.79 -0.47
C GLU A 29 -3.88 -25.76 -1.30
N MET A 30 -4.57 -25.04 -2.18
CA MET A 30 -3.97 -23.93 -2.93
C MET A 30 -3.78 -22.78 -1.95
N MET A 31 -2.64 -22.79 -1.25
CA MET A 31 -2.16 -21.62 -0.53
C MET A 31 -2.04 -20.47 -1.52
N ASN A 32 -3.01 -19.56 -1.50
CA ASN A 32 -2.93 -18.25 -2.13
C ASN A 32 -1.68 -17.55 -1.54
N PRO A 33 -0.57 -17.39 -2.27
CA PRO A 33 0.53 -16.61 -1.74
C PRO A 33 0.01 -15.19 -1.60
N ALA A 34 -0.13 -14.73 -0.36
CA ALA A 34 -0.41 -13.34 -0.09
C ALA A 34 0.59 -12.49 -0.89
N PRO A 35 0.15 -11.38 -1.52
CA PRO A 35 1.06 -10.56 -2.31
C PRO A 35 2.27 -10.21 -1.46
N ALA A 36 3.46 -10.60 -1.93
CA ALA A 36 4.70 -10.21 -1.29
C ALA A 36 4.72 -8.68 -1.27
N ALA A 37 4.64 -8.09 -0.07
CA ALA A 37 4.66 -6.65 0.09
C ALA A 37 5.96 -6.13 -0.52
N GLN A 38 5.87 -5.44 -1.65
CA GLN A 38 7.02 -4.77 -2.24
C GLN A 38 7.51 -3.73 -1.24
N GLN A 39 8.66 -4.00 -0.62
CA GLN A 39 9.26 -3.09 0.33
C GLN A 39 9.79 -1.89 -0.47
N THR A 40 9.06 -0.78 -0.46
CA THR A 40 9.61 0.50 -0.93
C THR A 40 10.88 0.84 -0.15
N PRO A 41 11.94 1.33 -0.80
CA PRO A 41 13.16 1.73 -0.12
C PRO A 41 12.88 2.72 1.00
N ALA A 42 13.51 2.52 2.16
CA ALA A 42 13.42 3.45 3.27
C ALA A 42 14.16 4.76 2.93
N ILE A 43 13.55 5.89 3.25
CA ILE A 43 14.13 7.23 3.09
C ILE A 43 14.51 7.75 4.47
N SER A 44 15.77 8.12 4.65
CA SER A 44 16.26 8.76 5.87
C SER A 44 16.13 10.29 5.75
N ALA A 45 15.66 10.93 6.82
CA ALA A 45 15.55 12.37 6.92
C ALA A 45 15.79 12.85 8.36
N THR A 46 16.25 14.09 8.51
CA THR A 46 16.34 14.81 9.78
C THR A 46 15.36 15.98 9.78
N GLY A 47 14.94 16.42 10.97
CA GLY A 47 14.01 17.53 11.09
C GLY A 47 13.54 17.78 12.50
N GLU A 48 12.79 18.87 12.66
CA GLU A 48 12.16 19.26 13.91
C GLU A 48 10.70 18.77 13.95
N VAL A 49 10.32 18.07 15.02
CA VAL A 49 8.92 17.70 15.25
C VAL A 49 8.13 18.95 15.61
N LYS A 50 7.14 19.31 14.79
CA LYS A 50 6.27 20.48 15.02
C LYS A 50 5.00 20.10 15.77
N SER A 51 4.46 18.90 15.54
CA SER A 51 3.30 18.39 16.28
C SER A 51 3.17 16.87 16.21
N ILE A 52 2.54 16.28 17.22
CA ILE A 52 2.19 14.87 17.29
C ILE A 52 0.69 14.78 17.55
N ASP A 53 -0.03 14.08 16.68
CA ASP A 53 -1.45 13.75 16.83
C ASP A 53 -1.58 12.24 17.00
N MET A 54 -1.90 11.83 18.23
CA MET A 54 -2.02 10.43 18.60
C MET A 54 -3.35 9.82 18.14
N GLU A 55 -4.39 10.64 17.95
CA GLU A 55 -5.71 10.20 17.52
C GLU A 55 -5.67 9.80 16.04
N SER A 56 -5.15 10.69 15.19
CA SER A 56 -5.05 10.45 13.75
C SER A 56 -3.78 9.68 13.32
N LYS A 57 -2.90 9.38 14.29
CA LYS A 57 -1.59 8.73 14.11
C LYS A 57 -0.67 9.48 13.15
N LYS A 58 -0.56 10.80 13.36
CA LYS A 58 0.24 11.69 12.50
C LYS A 58 1.33 12.39 13.29
N VAL A 59 2.46 12.59 12.64
CA VAL A 59 3.54 13.47 13.10
C VAL A 59 3.81 14.51 12.03
N THR A 60 3.88 15.78 12.40
CA THR A 60 4.25 16.87 11.48
C THR A 60 5.70 17.23 11.74
N ILE A 61 6.56 17.14 10.72
CA ILE A 61 7.99 17.37 10.83
C ILE A 61 8.38 18.44 9.81
N ALA A 62 9.08 19.47 10.27
CA ALA A 62 9.85 20.36 9.41
C ALA A 62 11.19 19.69 9.12
N HIS A 63 11.28 19.02 7.98
CA HIS A 63 12.46 18.24 7.63
C HIS A 63 13.46 19.08 6.81
N ASP A 64 14.74 18.75 6.96
CA ASP A 64 15.82 19.30 6.14
C ASP A 64 15.73 18.81 4.69
N ALA A 65 16.58 19.29 3.80
CA ALA A 65 16.61 18.75 2.44
C ALA A 65 16.87 17.23 2.45
N ILE A 66 16.21 16.49 1.56
CA ILE A 66 16.40 15.04 1.39
C ILE A 66 16.96 14.79 -0.01
N PRO A 67 18.30 14.76 -0.18
CA PRO A 67 18.93 14.63 -1.50
C PRO A 67 18.58 13.33 -2.22
N ALA A 68 18.36 12.24 -1.48
CA ALA A 68 18.04 10.93 -2.03
C ALA A 68 16.77 10.93 -2.90
N VAL A 69 15.88 11.91 -2.69
CA VAL A 69 14.62 12.08 -3.46
C VAL A 69 14.45 13.48 -4.03
N ASN A 70 15.51 14.31 -4.02
CA ASN A 70 15.49 15.70 -4.49
C ASN A 70 14.38 16.56 -3.85
N TRP A 71 14.07 16.33 -2.58
CA TRP A 71 13.11 17.19 -1.86
C TRP A 71 13.83 18.34 -1.15
N PRO A 72 13.34 19.59 -1.29
CA PRO A 72 13.84 20.72 -0.52
C PRO A 72 13.41 20.62 0.95
N PRO A 73 13.93 21.48 1.86
CA PRO A 73 13.40 21.59 3.21
C PRO A 73 11.92 21.98 3.18
N MET A 74 11.09 21.26 3.94
CA MET A 74 9.64 21.49 3.97
C MET A 74 9.00 20.91 5.23
N THR A 75 7.79 21.39 5.55
CA THR A 75 6.99 20.82 6.63
C THR A 75 6.00 19.82 6.06
N MET A 76 6.11 18.56 6.48
CA MET A 76 5.26 17.48 5.98
C MET A 76 4.68 16.65 7.12
N ARG A 77 3.50 16.08 6.86
CA ARG A 77 2.78 15.21 7.78
C ARG A 77 3.01 13.75 7.42
N PHE A 78 3.59 13.00 8.34
CA PHE A 78 3.87 11.58 8.22
C PHE A 78 2.89 10.76 9.08
N THR A 79 2.67 9.51 8.70
CA THR A 79 1.83 8.57 9.44
C THR A 79 2.72 7.57 10.13
N PHE A 80 2.54 7.34 11.43
CA PHE A 80 3.17 6.21 12.10
C PHE A 80 2.18 5.04 12.20
N THR A 81 2.72 3.83 12.13
CA THR A 81 1.96 2.58 12.14
C THR A 81 2.39 1.75 13.35
N PRO A 82 1.70 0.64 13.67
CA PRO A 82 2.15 -0.28 14.72
C PRO A 82 3.56 -0.84 14.50
N GLN A 83 4.08 -0.80 13.26
CA GLN A 83 5.45 -1.23 12.94
C GLN A 83 6.49 -0.13 13.14
N THR A 84 6.08 1.13 13.37
CA THR A 84 7.01 2.22 13.67
C THR A 84 7.66 1.94 15.03
N PRO A 85 8.99 1.77 15.11
CA PRO A 85 9.66 1.50 16.38
C PRO A 85 9.51 2.69 17.34
N ALA A 86 9.12 2.43 18.58
CA ALA A 86 9.16 3.44 19.63
C ALA A 86 10.61 3.60 20.09
N GLN A 87 11.26 4.69 19.69
CA GLN A 87 12.56 5.07 20.25
C GLN A 87 12.31 5.73 21.61
N ARG A 88 12.68 5.03 22.69
CA ARG A 88 12.75 5.60 24.04
C ARG A 88 14.17 6.13 24.23
N HIS A 89 14.31 7.42 24.52
CA HIS A 89 15.57 8.05 24.90
C HIS A 89 15.75 7.96 26.42
#